data_AF-A0A949RNQ4-F1
#
_entry.id   AF-A0A949RNQ4-F1
#
_cell.length_a   1.000
_cell.length_b   1.000
_cell.length_c   1.000
_cell.angle_alpha   90.00
_cell.angle_beta   90.00
_cell.angle_gamma   90.00
#
_symmetry.space_group_name_H-M   'P 1'
#
loop_
_entity.id
_entity.type
_entity.pdbx_description
1 polymer ?
#
loop_
_entity_poly.entity_id
_entity_poly.type
_entity_poly.pdbx_seq_one_letter_code
_entity_poly.pdbx_strand_id
1 'polypeptide(L)'
;MNRREYLQLAATAALASPAPAQTAAWKPRTFDAHQNETVIALTDLIIPSTDTPGAKAAQVNRYIDLFLNDGPLGERDRFLEGLSFLDAYSIREHGEPFVRCAAPRQTAILKAFDRNESVEVAPGHRFFRMVKQLTSRIYYSTEIGYKELNKGGRVPSTLGCRHPEHKGSA
;
A
#
# COMPACT_ATOMS: atom_id res chain seq x y z
N MET A 1 -38.04 -7.40 9.00
CA MET A 1 -37.39 -6.13 9.37
C MET A 1 -36.35 -5.83 8.31
N ASN A 2 -36.64 -4.87 7.44
CA ASN A 2 -35.92 -4.66 6.18
C ASN A 2 -34.86 -3.56 6.36
N ARG A 3 -33.67 -3.67 5.74
CA ARG A 3 -32.56 -2.68 5.88
C ARG A 3 -32.97 -1.22 5.60
N ARG A 4 -34.06 -1.06 4.86
CA ARG A 4 -34.66 0.24 4.50
C ARG A 4 -35.40 0.90 5.65
N GLU A 5 -36.04 0.13 6.53
CA GLU A 5 -36.75 0.66 7.71
C GLU A 5 -35.76 1.22 8.74
N TYR A 6 -34.56 0.62 8.83
CA TYR A 6 -33.50 1.06 9.73
C TYR A 6 -32.92 2.43 9.35
N LEU A 7 -32.82 2.71 8.05
CA LEU A 7 -32.27 3.97 7.54
C LEU A 7 -33.26 5.13 7.66
N GLN A 8 -34.56 4.86 7.65
CA GLN A 8 -35.57 5.91 7.83
C GLN A 8 -35.67 6.39 9.29
N LEU A 9 -35.40 5.51 10.27
CA LEU A 9 -35.37 5.91 11.68
C LEU A 9 -34.15 6.78 12.04
N ALA A 10 -33.05 6.69 11.27
CA ALA A 10 -31.83 7.46 11.51
C ALA A 10 -31.85 8.88 10.90
N ALA A 11 -32.81 9.16 10.02
CA ALA A 11 -32.81 10.38 9.20
C ALA A 11 -33.29 11.66 9.92
N THR A 12 -33.77 11.58 11.16
CA THR A 12 -34.20 12.75 11.95
C THR A 12 -33.10 13.38 12.82
N ALA A 13 -31.86 12.89 12.75
CA ALA A 13 -30.75 13.43 13.53
C ALA A 13 -29.49 13.68 12.69
N ALA A 14 -29.47 14.72 11.84
CA ALA A 14 -28.21 15.19 11.26
C ALA A 14 -28.27 16.63 10.72
N LEU A 15 -28.13 17.61 11.61
CA LEU A 15 -27.32 18.80 11.32
C LEU A 15 -26.06 18.73 12.18
N ALA A 16 -25.23 17.72 11.92
CA ALA A 16 -23.87 17.69 12.43
C ALA A 16 -22.96 17.71 11.19
N SER A 17 -22.17 18.78 11.06
CA SER A 17 -21.01 18.78 10.17
C SER A 17 -20.22 17.49 10.40
N PRO A 18 -19.67 16.83 9.36
CA PRO A 18 -18.78 15.70 9.58
C PRO A 18 -17.59 16.22 10.39
N ALA A 19 -17.54 15.88 11.68
CA ALA A 19 -16.33 16.02 12.45
C ALA A 19 -15.22 15.26 11.70
N PRO A 20 -13.97 15.77 11.67
CA PRO A 20 -12.87 14.98 11.15
C PRO A 20 -12.90 13.64 11.89
N ALA A 21 -13.04 12.54 11.14
CA ALA A 21 -13.02 11.21 11.72
C ALA A 21 -11.77 11.15 12.59
N GLN A 22 -11.94 10.98 13.90
CA GLN A 22 -10.84 10.78 14.82
C GLN A 22 -10.11 9.54 14.33
N THR A 23 -8.98 9.75 13.66
CA THR A 23 -8.08 8.68 13.28
C THR A 23 -7.53 8.13 14.59
N ALA A 24 -8.13 7.06 15.10
CA ALA A 24 -7.43 6.20 16.05
C ALA A 24 -6.04 5.94 15.47
N ALA A 25 -5.00 6.25 16.24
CA ALA A 25 -3.62 6.05 15.80
C ALA A 25 -3.44 4.57 15.43
N TRP A 26 -3.35 4.28 14.14
CA TRP A 26 -3.22 2.91 13.67
C TRP A 26 -1.90 2.32 14.13
N LYS A 27 -1.94 1.07 14.56
CA LYS A 27 -0.75 0.28 14.91
C LYS A 27 -0.70 -0.96 14.02
N PRO A 28 0.48 -1.33 13.49
CA PRO A 28 0.65 -2.59 12.79
C PRO A 28 0.32 -3.78 13.71
N ARG A 29 -0.15 -4.87 13.11
CA ARG A 29 -0.43 -6.15 13.78
C ARG A 29 0.68 -7.17 13.57
N THR A 30 1.32 -7.11 12.41
CA THR A 30 2.39 -8.02 12.01
C THR A 30 3.75 -7.35 12.17
N PHE A 31 3.90 -6.13 11.65
CA PHE A 31 5.19 -5.46 11.61
C PHE A 31 5.57 -4.84 12.96
N ASP A 32 6.85 -4.89 13.30
CA ASP A 32 7.40 -3.93 14.26
C ASP A 32 7.55 -2.52 13.65
N ALA A 33 8.01 -1.56 14.45
CA ALA A 33 8.16 -0.17 14.02
C ALA A 33 9.15 -0.03 12.85
N HIS A 34 10.30 -0.71 12.91
CA HIS A 34 11.34 -0.64 11.89
C HIS A 34 10.89 -1.31 10.59
N GLN A 35 10.29 -2.50 10.69
CA GLN A 35 9.71 -3.22 9.55
C GLN A 35 8.63 -2.38 8.86
N ASN A 36 7.75 -1.73 9.62
CA ASN A 36 6.72 -0.87 9.05
C ASN A 36 7.33 0.37 8.36
N GLU A 37 8.35 1.01 8.95
CA GLU A 37 9.10 2.10 8.30
C GLU A 37 9.74 1.63 6.98
N THR A 38 10.38 0.46 6.99
CA THR A 38 10.98 -0.15 5.79
C THR A 38 9.93 -0.43 4.71
N VAL A 39 8.76 -0.99 5.06
CA VAL A 39 7.68 -1.25 4.10
C VAL A 39 7.11 0.05 3.53
N ILE A 40 6.97 1.11 4.35
CA ILE A 40 6.55 2.43 3.87
C ILE A 40 7.55 2.94 2.83
N ALA A 41 8.86 2.96 3.13
CA ALA A 41 9.88 3.44 2.20
C ALA A 41 9.94 2.59 0.92
N LEU A 42 9.86 1.27 1.05
CA LEU A 42 9.92 0.33 -0.07
C LEU A 42 8.73 0.49 -1.02
N THR A 43 7.51 0.59 -0.48
CA THR A 43 6.28 0.78 -1.28
C THR A 43 6.25 2.14 -1.97
N ASP A 44 6.73 3.19 -1.30
CA ASP A 44 6.84 4.55 -1.85
C ASP A 44 7.88 4.63 -2.97
N LEU A 45 8.97 3.87 -2.91
CA LEU A 45 9.93 3.76 -4.02
C LEU A 45 9.35 3.02 -5.24
N ILE A 46 8.37 2.13 -5.05
CA ILE A 46 7.73 1.38 -6.14
C ILE A 46 6.66 2.23 -6.85
N ILE A 47 5.80 2.90 -6.09
CA ILE A 47 4.81 3.85 -6.62
C ILE A 47 4.96 5.18 -5.87
N PRO A 48 5.91 6.04 -6.30
CA PRO A 48 6.16 7.31 -5.65
C PRO A 48 5.02 8.28 -5.88
N SER A 49 4.93 9.28 -5.01
CA SER A 49 4.07 10.43 -5.28
C SER A 49 4.67 11.26 -6.43
N THR A 50 3.83 11.57 -7.41
CA THR A 50 4.18 12.42 -8.55
C THR A 50 3.21 13.60 -8.56
N ASP A 51 2.49 13.83 -9.66
CA ASP A 51 1.34 14.73 -9.70
C ASP A 51 0.04 14.07 -9.19
N THR A 52 0.10 12.78 -8.84
CA THR A 52 -0.92 12.07 -8.04
C THR A 52 -0.30 11.49 -6.76
N PRO A 53 -1.09 11.30 -5.68
CA PRO A 53 -0.58 10.69 -4.46
C PRO A 53 -0.10 9.24 -4.67
N GLY A 54 1.06 8.88 -4.11
CA GLY A 54 1.68 7.56 -4.26
C GLY A 54 1.27 6.53 -3.18
N ALA A 55 2.02 5.43 -3.10
CA ALA A 55 1.73 4.29 -2.21
C ALA A 55 1.65 4.66 -0.74
N LYS A 56 2.53 5.57 -0.28
CA LYS A 56 2.53 6.06 1.10
C LYS A 56 1.24 6.79 1.45
N ALA A 57 0.77 7.67 0.55
CA ALA A 57 -0.50 8.39 0.74
C ALA A 57 -1.71 7.44 0.69
N ALA A 58 -1.64 6.41 -0.16
CA ALA A 58 -2.62 5.31 -0.21
C ALA A 58 -2.50 4.31 0.95
N GLN A 59 -1.58 4.53 1.88
CA GLN A 59 -1.35 3.70 3.07
C GLN A 59 -1.18 2.21 2.76
N VAL A 60 -0.50 1.89 1.65
CA VAL A 60 -0.33 0.52 1.16
C VAL A 60 0.28 -0.39 2.23
N ASN A 61 1.21 0.10 3.05
CA ASN A 61 1.82 -0.63 4.16
C ASN A 61 0.79 -1.20 5.14
N ARG A 62 -0.32 -0.48 5.41
CA ARG A 62 -1.37 -0.91 6.33
C ARG A 62 -2.16 -2.09 5.78
N TYR A 63 -2.39 -2.11 4.47
CA TYR A 63 -3.05 -3.22 3.80
C TYR A 63 -2.14 -4.45 3.69
N ILE A 64 -0.84 -4.24 3.43
CA ILE A 64 0.14 -5.35 3.49
C ILE A 64 0.15 -5.96 4.90
N ASP A 65 0.25 -5.14 5.95
CA ASP A 65 0.20 -5.61 7.34
C ASP A 65 -1.08 -6.41 7.65
N LEU A 66 -2.23 -5.91 7.19
CA LEU A 66 -3.52 -6.61 7.33
C LEU A 66 -3.53 -7.96 6.58
N PHE A 67 -3.06 -7.98 5.34
CA PHE A 67 -3.05 -9.20 4.52
C PHE A 67 -2.09 -10.26 5.08
N LEU A 68 -0.93 -9.86 5.60
CA LEU A 68 -0.01 -10.79 6.25
C LEU A 68 -0.54 -11.27 7.61
N ASN A 69 -1.30 -10.43 8.32
CA ASN A 69 -1.93 -10.81 9.58
C ASN A 69 -3.03 -11.85 9.39
N ASP A 70 -3.91 -11.63 8.40
CA ASP A 70 -5.10 -12.46 8.17
C ASP A 70 -4.84 -13.62 7.19
N GLY A 71 -3.73 -13.58 6.46
CA GLY A 71 -3.34 -14.56 5.45
C GLY A 71 -2.59 -15.78 6.00
N PRO A 72 -2.12 -16.67 5.11
CA PRO A 72 -1.38 -17.87 5.50
C PRO A 72 -0.07 -17.53 6.21
N LEU A 73 0.24 -18.24 7.31
CA LEU A 73 1.47 -18.04 8.09
C LEU A 73 2.73 -18.09 7.22
N GLY A 74 2.79 -19.02 6.27
CA GLY A 74 3.95 -19.14 5.38
C GLY A 74 4.13 -17.95 4.42
N GLU A 75 3.11 -17.17 4.10
CA GLU A 75 3.26 -15.90 3.35
C GLU A 75 3.84 -14.80 4.23
N ARG A 76 3.35 -14.71 5.48
CA ARG A 76 3.88 -13.79 6.49
C ARG A 76 5.36 -14.04 6.76
N ASP A 77 5.73 -15.29 7.03
CA ASP A 77 7.11 -15.64 7.37
C ASP A 77 8.06 -15.34 6.22
N ARG A 78 7.70 -15.70 4.97
CA ARG A 78 8.47 -15.34 3.77
C ARG A 78 8.63 -13.83 3.58
N PHE A 79 7.62 -13.04 3.94
CA PHE A 79 7.71 -11.58 3.85
C PHE A 79 8.67 -11.01 4.90
N LEU A 80 8.58 -11.47 6.15
CA LEU A 80 9.46 -11.04 7.24
C LEU A 80 10.93 -11.47 7.02
N GLU A 81 11.15 -12.68 6.49
CA GLU A 81 12.46 -13.14 6.04
C GLU A 81 13.03 -12.25 4.93
N GLY A 82 12.19 -11.84 3.98
CA GLY A 82 12.59 -10.93 2.91
C GLY A 82 12.97 -9.53 3.42
N LEU A 83 12.24 -8.98 4.41
CA LEU A 83 12.63 -7.73 5.09
C LEU A 83 13.98 -7.88 5.78
N SER A 84 14.19 -8.98 6.50
CA SER A 84 15.46 -9.27 7.19
C SER A 84 16.61 -9.39 6.19
N PHE A 85 16.39 -10.04 5.05
CA PHE A 85 17.37 -10.14 3.98
C PHE A 85 17.70 -8.77 3.37
N LEU A 86 16.71 -7.91 3.12
CA LEU A 86 16.92 -6.57 2.58
C LEU A 86 17.81 -5.74 3.51
N ASP A 87 17.55 -5.75 4.82
CA ASP A 87 18.39 -5.04 5.78
C ASP A 87 19.79 -5.63 5.88
N ALA A 88 19.93 -6.96 5.94
CA ALA A 88 21.23 -7.62 5.98
C ALA A 88 22.08 -7.28 4.73
N TYR A 89 21.46 -7.26 3.55
CA TYR A 89 22.10 -6.85 2.31
C TYR A 89 22.53 -5.38 2.38
N SER A 90 21.64 -4.48 2.81
CA SER A 90 21.94 -3.05 2.95
C SER A 90 23.09 -2.79 3.93
N ILE A 91 23.08 -3.46 5.08
CA ILE A 91 24.13 -3.33 6.10
C ILE A 91 25.47 -3.78 5.55
N ARG A 92 25.51 -4.88 4.78
CA ARG A 92 26.74 -5.37 4.18
C ARG A 92 27.29 -4.40 3.12
N GLU A 93 26.44 -3.86 2.26
CA GLU A 93 26.88 -2.98 1.16
C GLU A 93 27.17 -1.54 1.62
N HIS A 94 26.47 -1.05 2.65
CA HIS A 94 26.45 0.38 3.00
C HIS A 94 26.61 0.68 4.49
N GLY A 95 26.68 -0.34 5.35
CA GLY A 95 26.90 -0.20 6.80
C GLY A 95 25.66 0.22 7.61
N GLU A 96 24.48 0.29 6.98
CA GLU A 96 23.24 0.73 7.63
C GLU A 96 22.02 -0.04 7.12
N PRO A 97 20.95 -0.18 7.94
CA PRO A 97 19.68 -0.76 7.50
C PRO A 97 19.08 -0.01 6.31
N PHE A 98 18.30 -0.68 5.49
CA PHE A 98 17.80 -0.16 4.22
C PHE A 98 17.05 1.17 4.39
N VAL A 99 16.17 1.27 5.38
CA VAL A 99 15.37 2.48 5.60
C VAL A 99 16.20 3.68 6.06
N ARG A 100 17.42 3.45 6.57
CA ARG A 100 18.36 4.51 7.01
C ARG A 100 19.26 4.98 5.88
N CYS A 101 19.48 4.16 4.85
CA CYS A 101 20.18 4.57 3.65
C CYS A 101 19.56 5.80 2.97
N ALA A 102 20.42 6.65 2.41
CA ALA A 102 19.99 7.71 1.50
C ALA A 102 19.28 7.14 0.25
N ALA A 103 18.34 7.89 -0.31
CA ALA A 103 17.50 7.46 -1.44
C ALA A 103 18.27 6.87 -2.66
N PRO A 104 19.44 7.41 -3.08
CA PRO A 104 20.22 6.80 -4.16
C PRO A 104 20.71 5.38 -3.84
N ARG A 105 21.09 5.11 -2.58
CA ARG A 105 21.55 3.78 -2.12
C ARG A 105 20.40 2.79 -2.05
N GLN A 106 19.26 3.21 -1.49
CA GLN A 106 18.03 2.41 -1.51
C GLN A 106 17.67 2.00 -2.94
N THR A 107 17.67 2.96 -3.88
CA THR A 107 17.38 2.70 -5.29
C THR A 107 18.39 1.74 -5.92
N ALA A 108 19.68 1.87 -5.60
CA ALA A 108 20.72 0.99 -6.11
C ALA A 108 20.52 -0.47 -5.65
N ILE A 109 20.22 -0.69 -4.36
CA ILE A 109 19.90 -2.02 -3.81
C ILE A 109 18.71 -2.62 -4.55
N LEU A 110 17.60 -1.86 -4.68
CA LEU A 110 16.40 -2.37 -5.36
C LEU A 110 16.63 -2.66 -6.84
N LYS A 111 17.47 -1.87 -7.53
CA LYS A 111 17.89 -2.17 -8.90
C LYS A 111 18.71 -3.45 -8.98
N ALA A 112 19.62 -3.70 -8.04
CA ALA A 112 20.35 -4.95 -8.00
C ALA A 112 19.39 -6.15 -7.83
N PHE A 113 18.44 -6.04 -6.90
CA PHE A 113 17.40 -7.06 -6.68
C PHE A 113 16.54 -7.26 -7.93
N ASP A 114 16.22 -6.19 -8.66
CA ASP A 114 15.43 -6.29 -9.89
C ASP A 114 16.15 -7.05 -11.01
N ARG A 115 17.45 -6.79 -11.20
CA ARG A 115 18.26 -7.43 -12.25
C ARG A 115 18.59 -8.90 -11.97
N ASN A 116 18.65 -9.30 -10.69
CA ASN A 116 18.88 -10.69 -10.28
C ASN A 116 20.15 -11.32 -10.90
N GLU A 117 21.24 -10.57 -10.92
CA GLU A 117 22.46 -10.94 -11.66
C GLU A 117 23.36 -11.94 -10.91
N SER A 118 23.06 -12.29 -9.66
CA SER A 118 23.85 -13.26 -8.89
C SER A 118 22.97 -14.14 -7.99
N VAL A 119 23.51 -15.32 -7.64
CA VAL A 119 22.87 -16.26 -6.70
C VAL A 119 22.64 -15.61 -5.33
N GLU A 120 23.57 -14.75 -4.91
CA GLU A 120 23.50 -14.04 -3.64
C GLU A 120 22.32 -13.07 -3.58
N VAL A 121 21.97 -12.42 -4.70
CA VAL A 121 20.87 -11.46 -4.79
C VAL A 121 19.50 -12.15 -4.97
N ALA A 122 19.47 -13.43 -5.35
CA ALA A 122 18.24 -14.15 -5.66
C ALA A 122 17.15 -14.13 -4.56
N PRO A 123 17.46 -14.21 -3.25
CA PRO A 123 16.46 -14.02 -2.19
C PRO A 123 15.84 -12.62 -2.22
N GLY A 124 16.67 -11.59 -2.37
CA GLY A 124 16.24 -10.19 -2.51
C GLY A 124 15.38 -9.98 -3.76
N HIS A 125 15.73 -10.60 -4.88
CA HIS A 125 14.92 -10.58 -6.09
C HIS A 125 13.52 -11.14 -5.86
N ARG A 126 13.41 -12.32 -5.24
CA ARG A 126 12.11 -12.95 -4.94
C ARG A 126 11.27 -12.06 -4.02
N PHE A 127 11.89 -11.50 -2.98
CA PHE A 127 11.23 -10.57 -2.08
C PHE A 127 10.74 -9.32 -2.81
N PHE A 128 11.61 -8.66 -3.58
CA PHE A 128 11.26 -7.42 -4.28
C PHE A 128 10.15 -7.65 -5.31
N ARG A 129 10.14 -8.78 -6.02
CA ARG A 129 9.03 -9.17 -6.90
C ARG A 129 7.71 -9.30 -6.17
N MET A 130 7.70 -9.96 -5.01
CA MET A 130 6.51 -10.10 -4.16
C MET A 130 5.99 -8.73 -3.72
N VAL A 131 6.88 -7.85 -3.25
CA VAL A 131 6.47 -6.50 -2.79
C VAL A 131 5.93 -5.66 -3.95
N LYS A 132 6.54 -5.70 -5.14
CA LYS A 132 6.01 -4.99 -6.34
C LYS A 132 4.59 -5.45 -6.68
N GLN A 133 4.34 -6.75 -6.67
CA GLN A 133 3.03 -7.32 -6.97
C GLN A 133 1.99 -6.90 -5.92
N LEU A 134 2.31 -7.02 -4.63
CA LEU A 134 1.40 -6.59 -3.55
C LEU A 134 1.13 -5.09 -3.60
N THR A 135 2.17 -4.28 -3.78
CA THR A 135 2.07 -2.81 -3.85
C THR A 135 1.15 -2.38 -4.98
N SER A 136 1.39 -2.88 -6.20
CA SER A 136 0.57 -2.56 -7.37
C SER A 136 -0.88 -3.01 -7.18
N ARG A 137 -1.12 -4.23 -6.70
CA ARG A 137 -2.46 -4.76 -6.50
C ARG A 137 -3.25 -3.95 -5.47
N ILE A 138 -2.62 -3.64 -4.34
CA ILE A 138 -3.24 -2.88 -3.25
C ILE A 138 -3.49 -1.45 -3.70
N TYR A 139 -2.48 -0.77 -4.25
CA TYR A 139 -2.57 0.64 -4.64
C TYR A 139 -3.74 0.88 -5.61
N TYR A 140 -3.83 0.09 -6.68
CA TYR A 140 -4.92 0.23 -7.67
C TYR A 140 -6.29 -0.30 -7.19
N SER A 141 -6.36 -0.89 -6.00
CA SER A 141 -7.62 -1.20 -5.31
C SER A 141 -8.05 -0.08 -4.35
N THR A 142 -7.23 0.95 -4.15
CA THR A 142 -7.59 2.13 -3.35
C THR A 142 -8.29 3.19 -4.20
N GLU A 143 -9.02 4.09 -3.56
CA GLU A 143 -9.60 5.26 -4.24
C GLU A 143 -8.53 6.13 -4.91
N ILE A 144 -7.37 6.29 -4.26
CA ILE A 144 -6.23 7.05 -4.81
C ILE A 144 -5.74 6.42 -6.11
N GLY A 145 -5.45 5.11 -6.10
CA GLY A 145 -4.98 4.42 -7.31
C GLY A 145 -6.03 4.37 -8.41
N TYR A 146 -7.31 4.24 -8.08
CA TYR A 146 -8.39 4.31 -9.06
C TYR A 146 -8.44 5.70 -9.74
N LYS A 147 -8.32 6.79 -8.96
CA LYS A 147 -8.27 8.15 -9.48
C LYS A 147 -7.03 8.39 -10.35
N GLU A 148 -5.88 7.82 -9.98
CA GLU A 148 -4.66 7.86 -10.80
C GLU A 148 -4.87 7.19 -12.16
N LEU A 149 -5.43 5.97 -12.20
CA LEU A 149 -5.71 5.26 -13.46
C LEU A 149 -6.67 6.01 -14.38
N ASN A 150 -7.66 6.70 -13.79
CA ASN A 150 -8.65 7.48 -14.54
C ASN A 150 -8.22 8.94 -14.77
N LYS A 151 -6.98 9.30 -14.46
CA LYS A 151 -6.47 10.65 -14.71
C LYS A 151 -6.56 10.98 -16.20
N GLY A 152 -7.22 12.10 -16.49
CA GLY A 152 -7.54 12.51 -17.87
C GLY A 152 -8.83 11.90 -18.44
N GLY A 153 -9.68 11.29 -17.61
CA GLY A 153 -11.03 10.85 -18.01
C GLY A 153 -11.04 9.66 -18.99
N ARG A 154 -10.02 8.80 -18.92
CA ARG A 154 -9.85 7.66 -19.84
C ARG A 154 -10.88 6.56 -19.65
N VAL A 155 -11.51 6.46 -18.48
CA VAL A 155 -12.64 5.58 -18.22
C VAL A 155 -13.92 6.39 -18.48
N PRO A 156 -14.64 6.11 -19.58
CA PRO A 156 -15.91 6.75 -19.84
C PRO A 156 -16.89 6.45 -18.71
N SER A 157 -17.69 7.44 -18.31
CA SER A 157 -18.79 7.26 -17.35
C SER A 157 -19.81 6.21 -17.80
N THR A 158 -19.84 5.89 -19.11
CA THR A 158 -20.69 4.87 -19.72
C THR A 158 -20.31 3.42 -19.36
N LEU A 159 -19.08 3.19 -18.88
CA LEU A 159 -18.61 1.91 -18.32
C LEU A 159 -18.95 1.76 -16.83
N GLY A 160 -19.39 2.83 -16.16
CA GLY A 160 -19.89 2.78 -14.79
C GLY A 160 -21.32 2.22 -14.71
N CYS A 161 -21.72 1.78 -13.51
CA CYS A 161 -23.09 1.36 -13.26
C CYS A 161 -24.07 2.51 -13.58
N ARG A 162 -25.11 2.23 -14.40
CA ARG A 162 -26.02 3.25 -14.95
C ARG A 162 -27.21 3.60 -14.06
N HIS A 163 -27.20 3.14 -12.82
CA HIS A 163 -28.35 3.28 -11.93
C HIS A 163 -28.45 4.70 -11.34
N PRO A 164 -29.66 5.18 -11.02
CA PRO A 164 -29.94 6.59 -10.71
C PRO A 164 -29.05 7.18 -9.60
N GLU A 165 -28.69 6.38 -8.60
CA GLU A 165 -27.89 6.76 -7.43
C GLU A 165 -26.40 7.07 -7.74
N HIS A 166 -25.95 6.90 -8.98
CA HIS A 166 -24.59 7.22 -9.43
C HIS A 166 -24.53 8.29 -10.52
N LYS A 167 -25.68 8.91 -10.85
CA LYS A 167 -25.70 10.09 -11.70
C LYS A 167 -25.48 11.30 -10.81
N GLY A 168 -24.25 11.82 -10.78
CA GLY A 168 -23.94 13.09 -10.12
C GLY A 168 -24.91 14.18 -10.60
N SER A 169 -25.47 14.94 -9.65
CA SER A 169 -26.33 16.09 -9.95
C SER A 169 -25.56 17.03 -10.88
N ALA A 170 -26.15 17.27 -12.05
CA ALA A 170 -25.65 18.25 -13.02
C ALA A 170 -25.75 19.67 -12.49
#